data_AF-B1C9C0-F1
#
_entry.id   AF-B1C9C0-F1
#
_cell.length_a   1.000
_cell.length_b   1.000
_cell.length_c   1.000
_cell.angle_alpha   90.00
_cell.angle_beta   90.00
_cell.angle_gamma   90.00
#
_symmetry.space_group_name_H-M   'P 1'
#
loop_
_entity.id
_entity.type
_entity.pdbx_description
1 polymer ?
#
loop_
_entity_poly.entity_id
_entity_poly.type
_entity_poly.pdbx_seq_one_letter_code
_entity_poly.pdbx_strand_id
1 'polypeptide(L)'
;MDIKDFMNNNKKLIIGIVIICFVLLIFIGFKKDGKEKISIVSKDIEAGKNIDVSEFVKLKDKYKDTYVIEPLNKKVNCLEVGKKTISYILREKGSTDKEEVKVDFNVVDTTPPVIKELDILSIPFKSKFNITKFIEAEDNIDGKLSEDKIKVEGNVDTTKIGKYNIKVTAEDSSGNKAIKDMEIKVIRPYIAIEKIKGLEGKYINKSKNLVLSFYDNYGRASYSFGETGDSLNYSGHVSSMQKKGNEITLLVSYDTSDWQNGEKPDYEFAEMKLYRTGNDLRLQRFLDYKNIDLSYAGKSWNDVKNSFNIN
;
A
#
# COMPACT_ATOMS: atom_id res chain seq x y z
N MET A 1 19.54 -69.08 53.72
CA MET A 1 18.21 -68.80 54.27
C MET A 1 17.22 -69.26 53.22
N ASP A 2 16.47 -70.32 53.52
CA ASP A 2 15.58 -70.96 52.54
C ASP A 2 14.43 -70.00 52.17
N ILE A 3 14.01 -70.00 50.90
CA ILE A 3 12.97 -69.08 50.39
C ILE A 3 11.66 -69.29 51.17
N LYS A 4 11.40 -70.53 51.59
CA LYS A 4 10.24 -70.87 52.44
C LYS A 4 10.29 -70.21 53.82
N ASP A 5 11.48 -70.09 54.42
CA ASP A 5 11.65 -69.49 55.74
C ASP A 5 11.57 -67.96 55.69
N PHE A 6 12.08 -67.34 54.62
CA PHE A 6 11.90 -65.91 54.38
C PHE A 6 10.41 -65.55 54.18
N MET A 7 9.67 -66.37 53.43
CA MET A 7 8.24 -66.15 53.20
C MET A 7 7.38 -66.36 54.44
N ASN A 8 7.74 -67.28 55.34
CA ASN A 8 6.92 -67.57 56.52
C ASN A 8 7.08 -66.50 57.61
N ASN A 9 8.29 -65.98 57.81
CA ASN A 9 8.57 -64.93 58.80
C ASN A 9 8.09 -63.53 58.37
N ASN A 10 7.96 -63.28 57.06
CA ASN A 10 7.52 -61.99 56.52
C ASN A 10 6.12 -62.02 55.92
N LYS A 11 5.31 -63.04 56.18
CA LYS A 11 3.97 -63.25 55.58
C LYS A 11 3.07 -62.01 55.67
N LYS A 12 3.02 -61.32 56.82
CA LYS A 12 2.22 -60.09 56.98
C LYS A 12 2.79 -58.90 56.21
N LEU A 13 4.12 -58.79 56.10
CA LEU A 13 4.81 -57.73 55.35
C LEU A 13 4.63 -57.94 53.83
N ILE A 14 4.74 -59.19 53.36
CA ILE A 14 4.57 -59.56 51.95
C ILE A 14 3.11 -59.37 51.52
N ILE A 15 2.14 -59.78 52.34
CA ILE A 15 0.71 -59.52 52.07
C ILE A 15 0.42 -58.02 52.05
N GLY A 16 1.03 -57.23 52.95
CA GLY A 16 0.92 -55.77 52.96
C GLY A 16 1.50 -55.11 51.70
N ILE A 17 2.69 -55.53 51.25
CA ILE A 17 3.33 -55.03 50.02
C ILE A 17 2.52 -55.42 48.78
N VAL A 18 2.01 -56.66 48.72
CA VAL A 18 1.17 -57.11 47.59
C VAL A 18 -0.14 -56.33 47.54
N ILE A 19 -0.79 -56.06 48.67
CA ILE A 19 -2.02 -55.23 48.72
C ILE A 19 -1.71 -53.78 48.35
N ILE A 20 -0.60 -53.20 48.82
CA ILE A 20 -0.19 -51.83 48.45
C ILE A 20 0.16 -51.74 46.96
N CYS A 21 0.87 -52.73 46.40
CA CYS A 21 1.13 -52.82 44.97
C CYS A 21 -0.15 -53.07 44.16
N PHE A 22 -1.12 -53.84 44.68
CA PHE A 22 -2.39 -54.07 44.00
C PHE A 22 -3.31 -52.84 44.06
N VAL A 23 -3.32 -52.09 45.17
CA VAL A 23 -4.03 -50.81 45.31
C VAL A 23 -3.36 -49.71 44.47
N LEU A 24 -2.02 -49.67 44.41
CA LEU A 24 -1.27 -48.80 43.49
C LEU A 24 -1.49 -49.22 42.03
N LEU A 25 -1.58 -50.51 41.70
CA LEU A 25 -1.91 -50.99 40.35
C LEU A 25 -3.38 -50.74 39.98
N ILE A 26 -4.31 -50.74 40.93
CA ILE A 26 -5.70 -50.32 40.71
C ILE A 26 -5.77 -48.81 40.46
N PHE A 27 -4.93 -48.01 41.12
CA PHE A 27 -4.81 -46.56 40.84
C PHE A 27 -4.04 -46.25 39.54
N ILE A 28 -3.08 -47.09 39.14
CA ILE A 28 -2.34 -46.98 37.87
C ILE A 28 -3.16 -47.57 36.70
N GLY A 29 -4.14 -48.43 36.98
CA GLY A 29 -4.95 -49.17 36.01
C GLY A 29 -6.12 -48.42 35.35
N PHE A 30 -6.30 -47.12 35.61
CA PHE A 30 -7.44 -46.34 35.08
C PHE A 30 -7.07 -45.03 34.37
N LYS A 31 -5.88 -44.87 33.78
CA LYS A 31 -5.70 -43.87 32.70
C LYS A 31 -5.85 -44.51 31.33
N LYS A 32 -7.10 -44.89 31.03
CA LYS A 32 -7.54 -45.29 29.70
C LYS A 32 -7.61 -44.04 28.82
N ASP A 33 -6.48 -43.81 28.15
CA ASP A 33 -6.10 -42.81 27.16
C ASP A 33 -7.24 -41.87 26.73
N GLY A 34 -7.33 -40.68 27.36
CA GLY A 34 -8.33 -39.65 27.02
C GLY A 34 -8.37 -39.29 25.54
N LYS A 35 -7.30 -39.57 24.78
CA LYS A 35 -7.26 -39.46 23.31
C LYS A 35 -8.27 -40.36 22.59
N GLU A 36 -8.61 -41.53 23.13
CA GLU A 36 -9.59 -42.42 22.53
C GLU A 36 -11.02 -41.84 22.58
N LYS A 37 -11.28 -40.93 23.52
CA LYS A 37 -12.61 -40.33 23.78
C LYS A 37 -12.90 -39.11 22.91
N ILE A 38 -11.89 -38.55 22.25
CA ILE A 38 -11.98 -37.30 21.49
C ILE A 38 -11.90 -37.52 19.98
N SER A 39 -12.43 -36.57 19.23
CA SER A 39 -12.28 -36.42 17.78
C SER A 39 -11.63 -35.07 17.49
N ILE A 40 -10.59 -35.08 16.67
CA ILE A 40 -9.94 -33.86 16.18
C ILE A 40 -10.72 -33.40 14.94
N VAL A 41 -11.28 -32.20 14.99
CA VAL A 41 -12.09 -31.62 13.92
C VAL A 41 -11.21 -31.05 12.81
N SER A 42 -10.11 -30.40 13.18
CA SER A 42 -9.06 -29.95 12.26
C SER A 42 -7.69 -30.23 12.86
N LYS A 43 -6.75 -30.69 12.03
CA LYS A 43 -5.33 -30.80 12.41
C LYS A 43 -4.57 -29.50 12.19
N ASP A 44 -5.08 -28.66 11.30
CA ASP A 44 -4.47 -27.38 10.97
C ASP A 44 -5.19 -26.25 11.71
N ILE A 45 -4.41 -25.28 12.19
CA ILE A 45 -4.90 -24.05 12.81
C ILE A 45 -4.33 -22.87 12.02
N GLU A 46 -5.18 -21.96 11.58
CA GLU A 46 -4.73 -20.73 10.94
C GLU A 46 -3.94 -19.87 11.93
N ALA A 47 -2.81 -19.35 11.47
CA ALA A 47 -1.92 -18.54 12.27
C ALA A 47 -2.59 -17.21 12.66
N GLY A 48 -2.46 -16.82 13.92
CA GLY A 48 -3.05 -15.58 14.40
C GLY A 48 -3.07 -15.43 15.92
N LYS A 49 -3.61 -14.29 16.38
CA LYS A 49 -3.73 -13.96 17.80
C LYS A 49 -5.08 -14.41 18.34
N ASN A 50 -5.09 -14.89 19.59
CA ASN A 50 -6.31 -15.20 20.33
C ASN A 50 -7.26 -16.16 19.61
N ILE A 51 -6.73 -17.16 18.92
CA ILE A 51 -7.53 -18.19 18.24
C ILE A 51 -8.36 -18.96 19.27
N ASP A 52 -9.67 -19.05 19.04
CA ASP A 52 -10.55 -19.88 19.86
C ASP A 52 -10.38 -21.35 19.47
N VAL A 53 -9.93 -22.16 20.42
CA VAL A 53 -9.58 -23.57 20.15
C VAL A 53 -10.65 -24.56 20.62
N SER A 54 -11.79 -24.06 21.11
CA SER A 54 -12.86 -24.89 21.68
C SER A 54 -13.48 -25.83 20.65
N GLU A 55 -13.47 -25.45 19.37
CA GLU A 55 -14.12 -26.22 18.30
C GLU A 55 -13.21 -27.26 17.64
N PHE A 56 -11.90 -27.18 17.84
CA PHE A 56 -10.93 -28.07 17.19
C PHE A 56 -10.91 -29.49 17.76
N VAL A 57 -11.36 -29.67 19.00
CA VAL A 57 -11.44 -30.97 19.65
C VAL A 57 -12.84 -31.16 20.23
N LYS A 58 -13.50 -32.25 19.85
CA LYS A 58 -14.84 -32.61 20.34
C LYS A 58 -14.81 -34.01 20.95
N LEU A 59 -15.81 -34.34 21.76
CA LEU A 59 -16.03 -35.73 22.19
C LEU A 59 -16.64 -36.55 21.05
N LYS A 60 -16.23 -37.82 20.94
CA LYS A 60 -16.94 -38.78 20.09
C LYS A 60 -18.36 -39.00 20.64
N ASP A 61 -19.32 -39.29 19.77
CA ASP A 61 -20.75 -39.34 20.10
C ASP A 61 -21.08 -40.16 21.35
N LYS A 62 -20.53 -41.38 21.45
CA LYS A 62 -20.72 -42.28 22.61
C LYS A 62 -20.27 -41.72 23.96
N TYR A 63 -19.49 -40.63 23.98
CA TYR A 63 -18.95 -40.04 25.22
C TYR A 63 -19.54 -38.66 25.53
N LYS A 64 -20.37 -38.07 24.66
CA LYS A 64 -20.92 -36.72 24.83
C LYS A 64 -21.83 -36.58 26.05
N ASP A 65 -22.53 -37.65 26.42
CA ASP A 65 -23.45 -37.64 27.56
C ASP A 65 -22.72 -37.79 28.90
N THR A 66 -21.57 -38.45 28.92
CA THR A 66 -20.82 -38.79 30.14
C THR A 66 -19.65 -37.83 30.43
N TYR A 67 -19.02 -37.28 29.39
CA TYR A 67 -17.81 -36.45 29.53
C TYR A 67 -18.03 -35.02 29.06
N VAL A 68 -17.13 -34.14 29.49
CA VAL A 68 -16.94 -32.78 28.98
C VAL A 68 -15.47 -32.62 28.63
N ILE A 69 -15.21 -31.96 27.51
CA ILE A 69 -13.86 -31.53 27.12
C ILE A 69 -13.85 -30.03 26.88
N GLU A 70 -12.88 -29.35 27.46
CA GLU A 70 -12.69 -27.90 27.32
C GLU A 70 -11.21 -27.62 27.15
N PRO A 71 -10.81 -26.65 26.33
CA PRO A 71 -9.41 -26.26 26.24
C PRO A 71 -8.93 -25.69 27.59
N LEU A 72 -7.69 -26.00 27.99
CA LEU A 72 -7.09 -25.42 29.19
C LEU A 72 -7.04 -23.89 29.10
N ASN A 73 -6.75 -23.38 27.89
CA ASN A 73 -6.84 -21.97 27.54
C ASN A 73 -7.72 -21.83 26.29
N LYS A 74 -8.86 -21.16 26.42
CA LYS A 74 -9.81 -20.99 25.32
C LYS A 74 -9.22 -20.20 24.14
N LYS A 75 -8.44 -19.15 24.43
CA LYS A 75 -7.78 -18.30 23.44
C LYS A 75 -6.28 -18.59 23.43
N VAL A 76 -5.76 -18.97 22.28
CA VAL A 76 -4.35 -19.35 22.10
C VAL A 76 -3.71 -18.50 21.00
N ASN A 77 -2.52 -17.97 21.25
CA ASN A 77 -1.72 -17.28 20.23
C ASN A 77 -0.98 -18.31 19.37
N CYS A 78 -1.24 -18.31 18.07
CA CYS A 78 -0.62 -19.18 17.07
C CYS A 78 0.14 -18.31 16.06
N LEU A 79 1.16 -17.59 16.54
CA LEU A 79 1.91 -16.61 15.75
C LEU A 79 3.10 -17.20 14.99
N GLU A 80 3.40 -18.48 15.20
CA GLU A 80 4.51 -19.18 14.57
C GLU A 80 3.95 -20.38 13.83
N VAL A 81 4.27 -20.48 12.54
CA VAL A 81 3.91 -21.60 11.67
C VAL A 81 4.65 -22.87 12.13
N GLY A 82 3.99 -24.01 12.04
CA GLY A 82 4.53 -25.32 12.40
C GLY A 82 3.84 -25.96 13.60
N LYS A 83 4.50 -26.94 14.22
CA LYS A 83 3.86 -27.81 15.20
C LYS A 83 3.57 -27.08 16.52
N LYS A 84 2.33 -27.13 16.99
CA LYS A 84 1.90 -26.56 18.28
C LYS A 84 1.07 -27.55 19.09
N THR A 85 1.47 -27.79 20.34
CA THR A 85 0.71 -28.64 21.27
C THR A 85 -0.23 -27.79 22.12
N ILE A 86 -1.51 -28.17 22.17
CA ILE A 86 -2.54 -27.52 22.98
C ILE A 86 -3.11 -28.54 23.98
N SER A 87 -3.23 -28.11 25.23
CA SER A 87 -3.79 -28.91 26.32
C SER A 87 -5.29 -28.70 26.46
N TYR A 88 -6.04 -29.79 26.59
CA TYR A 88 -7.45 -29.82 26.89
C TYR A 88 -7.68 -30.53 28.22
N ILE A 89 -8.70 -30.13 28.95
CA ILE A 89 -9.16 -30.77 30.16
C ILE A 89 -10.37 -31.63 29.83
N LEU A 90 -10.21 -32.93 29.97
CA LEU A 90 -11.26 -33.93 29.90
C LEU A 90 -11.72 -34.27 31.33
N ARG A 91 -13.03 -34.30 31.53
CA ARG A 91 -13.62 -34.59 32.84
C ARG A 91 -14.95 -35.31 32.67
N GLU A 92 -15.20 -36.27 33.54
CA GLU A 92 -16.51 -36.90 33.65
C GLU A 92 -17.52 -35.93 34.29
N LYS A 93 -18.73 -35.87 33.77
CA LYS A 93 -19.77 -34.98 34.29
C LYS A 93 -20.07 -35.32 35.75
N GLY A 94 -20.03 -34.31 36.61
CA GLY A 94 -20.23 -34.47 38.05
C GLY A 94 -18.96 -34.86 38.85
N SER A 95 -17.85 -35.19 38.18
CA SER A 95 -16.56 -35.42 38.85
C SER A 95 -15.76 -34.13 39.01
N THR A 96 -14.92 -34.06 40.04
CA THR A 96 -13.90 -33.01 40.20
C THR A 96 -12.57 -33.38 39.53
N ASP A 97 -12.39 -34.65 39.17
CA ASP A 97 -11.15 -35.16 38.59
C ASP A 97 -10.98 -34.67 37.16
N LYS A 98 -9.74 -34.34 36.81
CA LYS A 98 -9.36 -33.76 35.52
C LYS A 98 -8.26 -34.59 34.89
N GLU A 99 -8.45 -34.93 33.63
CA GLU A 99 -7.44 -35.53 32.76
C GLU A 99 -6.98 -34.47 31.76
N GLU A 100 -5.67 -34.18 31.72
CA GLU A 100 -5.09 -33.33 30.68
C GLU A 100 -4.79 -34.14 29.43
N VAL A 101 -5.41 -33.76 28.31
CA VAL A 101 -5.20 -34.35 26.99
C VAL A 101 -4.42 -33.36 26.13
N LYS A 102 -3.21 -33.74 25.72
CA LYS A 102 -2.37 -32.94 24.82
C LYS A 102 -2.61 -33.33 23.37
N VAL A 103 -2.95 -32.35 22.54
CA VAL A 103 -3.22 -32.52 21.12
C VAL A 103 -2.23 -31.67 20.33
N ASP A 104 -1.59 -32.30 19.34
CA ASP A 104 -0.67 -31.63 18.43
C ASP A 104 -1.44 -31.13 17.20
N PHE A 105 -1.26 -29.84 16.90
CA PHE A 105 -1.76 -29.17 15.72
C PHE A 105 -0.60 -28.71 14.85
N ASN A 106 -0.91 -28.45 13.59
CA ASN A 106 -0.02 -27.79 12.64
C ASN A 106 -0.55 -26.37 12.40
N VAL A 107 0.18 -25.37 12.86
CA VAL A 107 -0.17 -23.97 12.59
C VAL A 107 0.26 -23.68 11.16
N VAL A 108 -0.68 -23.26 10.34
CA VAL A 108 -0.47 -22.89 8.93
C VAL A 108 -0.86 -21.43 8.76
N ASP A 109 -0.23 -20.79 7.80
CA ASP A 109 -0.58 -19.43 7.41
C ASP A 109 -1.09 -19.48 5.97
N THR A 110 -2.39 -19.25 5.82
CA THR A 110 -3.10 -19.31 4.53
C THR A 110 -3.73 -17.97 4.18
N THR A 111 -3.53 -16.97 5.03
CA THR A 111 -4.08 -15.63 4.85
C THR A 111 -3.17 -14.84 3.91
N PRO A 112 -3.67 -14.33 2.79
CA PRO A 112 -2.87 -13.49 1.91
C PRO A 112 -2.57 -12.11 2.54
N PRO A 113 -1.45 -11.48 2.15
CA PRO A 113 -1.13 -10.13 2.60
C PRO A 113 -2.15 -9.11 2.08
N VAL A 114 -2.25 -7.97 2.77
CA VAL A 114 -3.08 -6.83 2.36
C VAL A 114 -2.18 -5.75 1.76
N ILE A 115 -2.38 -5.46 0.47
CA ILE A 115 -1.73 -4.33 -0.21
C ILE A 115 -2.45 -3.03 0.18
N LYS A 116 -1.75 -2.15 0.91
CA LYS A 116 -2.19 -0.80 1.24
C LYS A 116 -1.75 0.16 0.14
N GLU A 117 -2.71 0.86 -0.44
CA GLU A 117 -2.45 1.87 -1.47
C GLU A 117 -3.23 3.16 -1.20
N LEU A 118 -2.93 4.18 -2.01
CA LEU A 118 -3.80 5.34 -2.19
C LEU A 118 -4.70 5.09 -3.41
N ASP A 119 -6.02 5.23 -3.25
CA ASP A 119 -7.04 4.87 -4.26
C ASP A 119 -6.81 5.49 -5.66
N ILE A 120 -6.15 6.65 -5.75
CA ILE A 120 -5.74 7.28 -7.01
C ILE A 120 -4.41 8.00 -6.81
N LEU A 121 -3.38 7.59 -7.56
CA LEU A 121 -2.10 8.29 -7.59
C LEU A 121 -1.99 9.17 -8.84
N SER A 122 -2.11 10.48 -8.65
CA SER A 122 -1.88 11.47 -9.70
C SER A 122 -0.45 12.00 -9.64
N ILE A 123 0.31 11.79 -10.72
CA ILE A 123 1.72 12.13 -10.82
C ILE A 123 1.91 13.31 -11.80
N PRO A 124 2.69 14.34 -11.43
CA PRO A 124 2.97 15.43 -12.34
C PRO A 124 3.82 15.00 -13.55
N PHE A 125 3.47 15.53 -14.72
CA PHE A 125 4.26 15.46 -15.95
C PHE A 125 5.74 15.82 -15.72
N LYS A 126 6.64 14.98 -16.26
CA LYS A 126 8.11 15.05 -16.15
C LYS A 126 8.68 15.01 -14.72
N SER A 127 7.85 14.68 -13.72
CA SER A 127 8.35 14.49 -12.35
C SER A 127 9.21 13.22 -12.23
N LYS A 128 10.11 13.23 -11.25
CA LYS A 128 10.76 12.00 -10.78
C LYS A 128 9.71 11.16 -10.04
N PHE A 129 9.47 9.96 -10.54
CA PHE A 129 8.47 9.05 -9.99
C PHE A 129 9.09 7.67 -9.72
N ASN A 130 8.84 7.13 -8.53
CA ASN A 130 9.13 5.74 -8.20
C ASN A 130 7.93 5.19 -7.43
N ILE A 131 7.22 4.25 -8.04
CA ILE A 131 6.00 3.67 -7.49
C ILE A 131 6.23 2.85 -6.21
N THR A 132 7.40 2.25 -6.02
CA THR A 132 7.66 1.41 -4.84
C THR A 132 7.54 2.18 -3.53
N LYS A 133 7.72 3.51 -3.58
CA LYS A 133 7.56 4.40 -2.41
C LYS A 133 6.11 4.66 -2.00
N PHE A 134 5.14 4.23 -2.82
CA PHE A 134 3.71 4.47 -2.62
C PHE A 134 2.93 3.18 -2.37
N ILE A 135 3.64 2.04 -2.28
CA ILE A 135 3.05 0.72 -2.07
C ILE A 135 3.56 0.20 -0.74
N GLU A 136 2.64 -0.20 0.12
CA GLU A 136 2.95 -0.96 1.32
C GLU A 136 2.10 -2.23 1.33
N ALA A 137 2.62 -3.30 1.93
CA ALA A 137 1.86 -4.52 2.15
C ALA A 137 2.09 -5.00 3.57
N GLU A 138 1.03 -5.52 4.19
CA GLU A 138 1.07 -6.06 5.54
C GLU A 138 0.34 -7.40 5.62
N ASP A 139 0.89 -8.30 6.42
CA ASP A 139 0.37 -9.64 6.66
C ASP A 139 0.11 -9.87 8.16
N ASN A 140 -0.78 -10.82 8.52
CA ASN A 140 -1.11 -11.16 9.91
C ASN A 140 0.08 -11.73 10.70
N ILE A 141 1.02 -12.41 10.03
CA ILE A 141 2.17 -13.07 10.65
C ILE A 141 3.46 -12.32 10.34
N ASP A 142 3.72 -12.04 9.07
CA ASP A 142 4.94 -11.35 8.66
C ASP A 142 4.94 -9.85 9.03
N GLY A 143 3.77 -9.29 9.34
CA GLY A 143 3.63 -7.86 9.58
C GLY A 143 3.92 -7.07 8.31
N LYS A 144 4.69 -5.98 8.41
CA LYS A 144 5.05 -5.18 7.23
C LYS A 144 6.02 -5.95 6.34
N LEU A 145 5.61 -6.22 5.10
CA LEU A 145 6.45 -6.88 4.12
C LEU A 145 7.58 -5.96 3.63
N SER A 146 8.74 -6.55 3.38
CA SER A 146 9.89 -5.87 2.78
C SER A 146 9.70 -5.65 1.27
N GLU A 147 10.43 -4.71 0.69
CA GLU A 147 10.26 -4.33 -0.74
C GLU A 147 10.53 -5.49 -1.71
N ASP A 148 11.40 -6.45 -1.36
CA ASP A 148 11.69 -7.63 -2.19
C ASP A 148 10.54 -8.64 -2.26
N LYS A 149 9.58 -8.55 -1.34
CA LYS A 149 8.33 -9.31 -1.32
C LYS A 149 7.22 -8.66 -2.14
N ILE A 150 7.47 -7.49 -2.72
CA ILE A 150 6.51 -6.71 -3.50
C ILE A 150 7.02 -6.59 -4.93
N LYS A 151 6.31 -7.25 -5.86
CA LYS A 151 6.58 -7.15 -7.29
C LYS A 151 5.65 -6.12 -7.93
N VAL A 152 6.23 -5.21 -8.70
CA VAL A 152 5.48 -4.22 -9.48
C VAL A 152 5.70 -4.46 -10.97
N GLU A 153 4.60 -4.64 -11.70
CA GLU A 153 4.58 -4.88 -13.14
C GLU A 153 3.89 -3.72 -13.86
N GLY A 154 4.58 -3.16 -14.86
CA GLY A 154 4.16 -1.97 -15.59
C GLY A 154 5.17 -0.84 -15.44
N ASN A 155 5.11 0.14 -16.33
CA ASN A 155 5.99 1.30 -16.30
C ASN A 155 5.16 2.57 -16.50
N VAL A 156 5.47 3.61 -15.74
CA VAL A 156 4.85 4.93 -15.87
C VAL A 156 5.82 5.87 -16.55
N ASP A 157 5.53 6.20 -17.82
CA ASP A 157 6.27 7.22 -18.55
C ASP A 157 5.76 8.61 -18.14
N THR A 158 6.41 9.26 -17.17
CA THR A 158 6.00 10.60 -16.73
C THR A 158 6.17 11.67 -17.80
N THR A 159 6.81 11.36 -18.95
CA THR A 159 6.91 12.25 -20.12
C THR A 159 5.71 12.14 -21.06
N LYS A 160 4.72 11.30 -20.74
CA LYS A 160 3.47 11.15 -21.49
C LYS A 160 2.29 11.25 -20.54
N ILE A 161 1.42 12.23 -20.80
CA ILE A 161 0.16 12.41 -20.04
C ILE A 161 -0.77 11.23 -20.36
N GLY A 162 -1.43 10.69 -19.34
CA GLY A 162 -2.34 9.57 -19.53
C GLY A 162 -2.54 8.72 -18.29
N LYS A 163 -3.23 7.61 -18.48
CA LYS A 163 -3.47 6.59 -17.46
C LYS A 163 -2.54 5.40 -17.71
N TYR A 164 -1.96 4.87 -16.65
CA TYR A 164 -1.06 3.74 -16.66
C TYR A 164 -1.59 2.68 -15.70
N ASN A 165 -1.84 1.49 -16.22
CA ASN A 165 -2.23 0.35 -15.39
C ASN A 165 -0.98 -0.32 -14.87
N ILE A 166 -0.91 -0.46 -13.56
CA ILE A 166 0.18 -1.11 -12.85
C ILE A 166 -0.38 -2.26 -12.06
N LYS A 167 0.27 -3.41 -12.11
CA LYS A 167 -0.07 -4.57 -11.29
C LYS A 167 0.93 -4.71 -10.16
N VAL A 168 0.42 -4.83 -8.95
CA VAL A 168 1.20 -5.06 -7.74
C VAL A 168 0.90 -6.46 -7.24
N THR A 169 1.93 -7.23 -6.94
CA THR A 169 1.82 -8.54 -6.29
C THR A 169 2.63 -8.52 -5.01
N ALA A 170 2.00 -8.81 -3.88
CA ALA A 170 2.67 -9.02 -2.61
C ALA A 170 2.62 -10.52 -2.26
N GLU A 171 3.74 -11.07 -1.81
CA GLU A 171 3.87 -12.47 -1.41
C GLU A 171 4.52 -12.56 -0.03
N ASP A 172 3.87 -13.24 0.90
CA ASP A 172 4.37 -13.39 2.28
C ASP A 172 5.49 -14.44 2.38
N SER A 173 5.89 -14.84 3.59
CA SER A 173 6.88 -15.90 3.81
C SER A 173 6.33 -17.32 3.59
N SER A 174 5.02 -17.49 3.73
CA SER A 174 4.27 -18.73 3.58
C SER A 174 3.88 -19.05 2.13
N GLY A 175 4.05 -18.09 1.23
CA GLY A 175 3.75 -18.19 -0.20
C GLY A 175 2.34 -17.72 -0.59
N ASN A 176 1.57 -17.13 0.33
CA ASN A 176 0.26 -16.57 -0.01
C ASN A 176 0.45 -15.25 -0.76
N LYS A 177 -0.44 -14.99 -1.73
CA LYS A 177 -0.30 -13.86 -2.66
C LYS A 177 -1.54 -13.00 -2.68
N ALA A 178 -1.30 -11.69 -2.68
CA ALA A 178 -2.30 -10.70 -3.04
C ALA A 178 -1.89 -9.99 -4.32
N ILE A 179 -2.86 -9.79 -5.22
CA ILE A 179 -2.68 -9.11 -6.49
C ILE A 179 -3.64 -7.92 -6.53
N LYS A 180 -3.12 -6.77 -6.97
CA LYS A 180 -3.93 -5.56 -7.11
C LYS A 180 -3.54 -4.79 -8.37
N ASP A 181 -4.55 -4.36 -9.11
CA ASP A 181 -4.39 -3.48 -10.26
C ASP A 181 -4.62 -2.02 -9.83
N MET A 182 -3.67 -1.14 -10.18
CA MET A 182 -3.65 0.29 -9.86
C MET A 182 -3.71 1.12 -11.15
N GLU A 183 -4.48 2.21 -11.14
CA GLU A 183 -4.45 3.23 -12.20
C GLU A 183 -3.64 4.45 -11.75
N ILE A 184 -2.49 4.68 -12.39
CA ILE A 184 -1.68 5.88 -12.18
C ILE A 184 -2.00 6.90 -13.27
N LYS A 185 -2.30 8.13 -12.86
CA LYS A 185 -2.60 9.23 -13.78
C LYS A 185 -1.41 10.17 -13.85
N VAL A 186 -0.71 10.20 -14.99
CA VAL A 186 0.22 11.28 -15.28
C VAL A 186 -0.60 12.47 -15.75
N ILE A 187 -0.68 13.49 -14.91
CA ILE A 187 -1.47 14.70 -15.15
C ILE A 187 -0.56 15.90 -15.31
N ARG A 188 -1.09 16.94 -15.94
CA ARG A 188 -0.40 18.23 -15.97
C ARG A 188 -0.31 18.77 -14.55
N PRO A 189 0.88 19.15 -14.06
CA PRO A 189 0.94 19.96 -12.85
C PRO A 189 0.17 21.24 -13.10
N TYR A 190 -0.68 21.63 -12.17
CA TYR A 190 -1.28 22.96 -12.15
C TYR A 190 -0.87 23.66 -10.87
N ILE A 191 -0.68 24.97 -10.94
CA ILE A 191 -0.51 25.79 -9.76
C ILE A 191 -1.88 26.24 -9.27
N ALA A 192 -2.14 26.05 -7.97
CA ALA A 192 -3.26 26.70 -7.30
C ALA A 192 -3.06 28.23 -7.33
N ILE A 193 -4.11 28.97 -7.65
CA ILE A 193 -4.08 30.43 -7.79
C ILE A 193 -3.45 31.15 -6.58
N GLU A 194 -3.68 30.63 -5.37
CA GLU A 194 -3.12 31.14 -4.11
C GLU A 194 -1.58 31.27 -4.13
N LYS A 195 -0.87 30.41 -4.87
CA LYS A 195 0.59 30.44 -4.98
C LYS A 195 1.10 31.53 -5.94
N ILE A 196 0.24 32.07 -6.81
CA ILE A 196 0.59 33.13 -7.77
C ILE A 196 -0.09 34.48 -7.50
N LYS A 197 -0.74 34.67 -6.33
CA LYS A 197 -1.41 35.94 -5.94
C LYS A 197 -0.62 37.22 -6.24
N GLY A 198 0.71 37.17 -6.16
CA GLY A 198 1.58 38.30 -6.49
C GLY A 198 1.68 38.68 -7.98
N LEU A 199 1.03 37.92 -8.86
CA LEU A 199 0.93 38.05 -10.31
C LEU A 199 -0.51 38.16 -10.80
N GLU A 200 -1.51 38.25 -9.92
CA GLU A 200 -2.90 38.40 -10.36
C GLU A 200 -3.12 39.78 -10.96
N GLY A 201 -3.78 39.82 -12.13
CA GLY A 201 -4.13 41.07 -12.81
C GLY A 201 -3.77 41.10 -14.29
N LYS A 202 -4.03 42.27 -14.89
CA LYS A 202 -3.73 42.59 -16.29
C LYS A 202 -2.45 43.40 -16.36
N TYR A 203 -1.47 42.92 -17.13
CA TYR A 203 -0.19 43.58 -17.34
C TYR A 203 -0.04 43.99 -18.79
N ILE A 204 0.47 45.20 -19.00
CA ILE A 204 0.60 45.79 -20.33
C ILE A 204 2.06 46.05 -20.62
N ASN A 205 2.59 45.41 -21.66
CA ASN A 205 3.86 45.80 -22.24
C ASN A 205 3.61 46.83 -23.35
N LYS A 206 3.64 48.12 -22.97
CA LYS A 206 3.39 49.24 -23.89
C LYS A 206 4.35 49.27 -25.09
N SER A 207 5.60 48.82 -24.91
CA SER A 207 6.60 48.82 -26.00
C SER A 207 6.31 47.82 -27.12
N LYS A 208 5.54 46.77 -26.82
CA LYS A 208 5.19 45.70 -27.75
C LYS A 208 3.68 45.61 -28.01
N ASN A 209 2.91 46.54 -27.46
CA ASN A 209 1.44 46.51 -27.47
C ASN A 209 0.83 45.18 -26.97
N LEU A 210 1.41 44.55 -25.94
CA LEU A 210 0.96 43.24 -25.46
C LEU A 210 0.22 43.33 -24.12
N VAL A 211 -0.80 42.47 -23.96
CA VAL A 211 -1.57 42.25 -22.75
C VAL A 211 -1.34 40.83 -22.25
N LEU A 212 -0.93 40.68 -20.99
CA LEU A 212 -0.88 39.41 -20.28
C LEU A 212 -1.84 39.48 -19.09
N SER A 213 -2.78 38.55 -18.99
CA SER A 213 -3.71 38.48 -17.85
C SER A 213 -3.62 37.14 -17.16
N PHE A 214 -3.56 37.14 -15.84
CA PHE A 214 -3.69 35.94 -15.00
C PHE A 214 -5.05 35.93 -14.33
N TYR A 215 -5.69 34.76 -14.32
CA TYR A 215 -7.03 34.58 -13.77
C TYR A 215 -7.23 33.17 -13.23
N ASP A 216 -8.27 33.03 -12.40
CA ASP A 216 -8.73 31.75 -11.90
C ASP A 216 -9.64 31.06 -12.93
N ASN A 217 -9.37 29.79 -13.20
CA ASN A 217 -10.24 28.91 -13.98
C ASN A 217 -10.52 27.62 -13.21
N TYR A 218 -11.56 27.65 -12.38
CA TYR A 218 -11.96 26.55 -11.48
C TYR A 218 -10.88 26.14 -10.47
N GLY A 219 -10.30 27.12 -9.77
CA GLY A 219 -9.21 26.93 -8.80
C GLY A 219 -7.81 26.81 -9.42
N ARG A 220 -7.69 26.98 -10.74
CA ARG A 220 -6.44 26.78 -11.50
C ARG A 220 -5.91 28.10 -12.02
N ALA A 221 -4.63 28.36 -11.75
CA ALA A 221 -3.92 29.47 -12.36
C ALA A 221 -3.93 29.35 -13.89
N SER A 222 -4.52 30.33 -14.55
CA SER A 222 -4.60 30.42 -16.00
C SER A 222 -4.03 31.75 -16.49
N TYR A 223 -3.62 31.77 -17.74
CA TYR A 223 -3.13 32.99 -18.39
C TYR A 223 -3.78 33.17 -19.75
N SER A 224 -3.79 34.42 -20.19
CA SER A 224 -4.12 34.81 -21.56
C SER A 224 -3.17 35.89 -22.03
N PHE A 225 -2.78 35.82 -23.29
CA PHE A 225 -1.78 36.68 -23.89
C PHE A 225 -2.18 37.06 -25.32
N GLY A 226 -2.05 38.34 -25.67
CA GLY A 226 -2.36 38.85 -27.00
C GLY A 226 -2.01 40.32 -27.16
N GLU A 227 -2.24 40.87 -28.35
CA GLU A 227 -2.05 42.30 -28.62
C GLU A 227 -3.19 43.14 -28.04
N THR A 228 -2.90 44.41 -27.70
CA THR A 228 -3.92 45.32 -27.18
C THR A 228 -4.93 45.64 -28.27
N GLY A 229 -6.21 45.30 -28.02
CA GLY A 229 -7.31 45.59 -28.93
C GLY A 229 -7.84 44.35 -29.65
N ASP A 230 -7.09 43.25 -29.64
CA ASP A 230 -7.47 41.99 -30.27
C ASP A 230 -8.07 41.00 -29.27
N SER A 231 -8.80 39.99 -29.78
CA SER A 231 -9.09 38.79 -29.02
C SER A 231 -7.76 38.14 -28.59
N LEU A 232 -7.62 37.81 -27.31
CA LEU A 232 -6.37 37.24 -26.78
C LEU A 232 -6.03 35.94 -27.51
N ASN A 233 -4.94 35.95 -28.27
CA ASN A 233 -4.59 34.90 -29.24
C ASN A 233 -4.10 33.60 -28.58
N TYR A 234 -3.63 33.66 -27.34
CA TYR A 234 -3.15 32.50 -26.60
C TYR A 234 -3.77 32.47 -25.21
N SER A 235 -4.25 31.30 -24.79
CA SER A 235 -4.69 31.08 -23.42
C SER A 235 -4.31 29.69 -22.95
N GLY A 236 -4.21 29.53 -21.63
CA GLY A 236 -3.64 28.32 -21.09
C GLY A 236 -3.56 28.28 -19.58
N HIS A 237 -2.92 27.24 -19.06
CA HIS A 237 -2.74 27.02 -17.63
C HIS A 237 -1.29 27.18 -17.19
N VAL A 238 -1.09 27.67 -15.97
CA VAL A 238 0.23 27.79 -15.35
C VAL A 238 0.53 26.53 -14.54
N SER A 239 1.60 25.84 -14.94
CA SER A 239 2.00 24.55 -14.38
C SER A 239 3.07 24.64 -13.29
N SER A 240 4.00 25.59 -13.41
CA SER A 240 4.98 25.88 -12.35
C SER A 240 5.46 27.33 -12.41
N MET A 241 6.01 27.84 -11.30
CA MET A 241 6.54 29.20 -11.18
C MET A 241 7.83 29.17 -10.37
N GLN A 242 8.87 29.83 -10.87
CA GLN A 242 10.11 30.09 -10.15
C GLN A 242 10.36 31.59 -10.11
N LYS A 243 10.72 32.13 -8.94
CA LYS A 243 11.07 33.55 -8.77
C LYS A 243 12.51 33.69 -8.30
N LYS A 244 13.30 34.48 -9.02
CA LYS A 244 14.68 34.83 -8.66
C LYS A 244 14.87 36.35 -8.75
N GLY A 245 14.77 37.03 -7.62
CA GLY A 245 14.74 38.49 -7.57
C GLY A 245 13.53 39.04 -8.34
N ASN A 246 13.81 39.79 -9.41
CA ASN A 246 12.80 40.38 -10.30
C ASN A 246 12.40 39.44 -11.45
N GLU A 247 13.15 38.37 -11.72
CA GLU A 247 12.82 37.40 -12.77
C GLU A 247 11.82 36.37 -12.25
N ILE A 248 10.81 36.07 -13.07
CA ILE A 248 9.77 35.09 -12.82
C ILE A 248 9.68 34.19 -14.05
N THR A 249 9.96 32.91 -13.87
CA THR A 249 9.85 31.91 -14.95
C THR A 249 8.61 31.06 -14.69
N LEU A 250 7.72 30.99 -15.68
CA LEU A 250 6.50 30.21 -15.66
C LEU A 250 6.62 29.07 -16.67
N LEU A 251 6.29 27.85 -16.25
CA LEU A 251 5.96 26.77 -17.18
C LEU A 251 4.47 26.86 -17.45
N VAL A 252 4.10 27.04 -18.71
CA VAL A 252 2.71 27.20 -19.12
C VAL A 252 2.32 26.15 -20.16
N SER A 253 1.05 25.79 -20.19
CA SER A 253 0.46 24.95 -21.24
C SER A 253 -0.54 25.77 -22.04
N TYR A 254 -0.58 25.61 -23.35
CA TYR A 254 -1.55 26.25 -24.23
C TYR A 254 -2.18 25.22 -25.15
N ASP A 255 -3.44 25.45 -25.51
CA ASP A 255 -4.19 24.57 -26.40
C ASP A 255 -3.71 24.80 -27.84
N THR A 256 -3.24 23.75 -28.51
CA THR A 256 -2.86 23.76 -29.92
C THR A 256 -3.89 23.08 -30.80
N SER A 257 -5.00 22.59 -30.24
CA SER A 257 -6.00 21.88 -31.02
C SER A 257 -6.76 22.79 -31.98
N ASP A 258 -6.95 22.30 -33.21
CA ASP A 258 -7.92 22.85 -34.14
C ASP A 258 -9.33 22.34 -33.77
N TRP A 259 -9.88 22.92 -32.72
CA TRP A 259 -11.23 22.60 -32.22
C TRP A 259 -12.31 22.82 -33.28
N GLN A 260 -12.06 23.68 -34.28
CA GLN A 260 -13.00 23.92 -35.38
C GLN A 260 -13.04 22.74 -36.37
N ASN A 261 -11.95 21.96 -36.43
CA ASN A 261 -11.83 20.76 -37.27
C ASN A 261 -11.96 19.45 -36.48
N GLY A 262 -12.42 19.51 -35.23
CA GLY A 262 -12.73 18.32 -34.42
C GLY A 262 -11.50 17.58 -33.90
N GLU A 263 -10.34 18.25 -33.86
CA GLU A 263 -9.13 17.68 -33.27
C GLU A 263 -9.28 17.52 -31.75
N LYS A 264 -8.66 16.46 -31.21
CA LYS A 264 -8.59 16.29 -29.76
C LYS A 264 -7.71 17.38 -29.16
N PRO A 265 -7.98 17.85 -27.93
CA PRO A 265 -7.15 18.85 -27.26
C PRO A 265 -5.69 18.37 -27.14
N ASP A 266 -4.81 18.90 -27.99
CA ASP A 266 -3.37 18.77 -27.87
C ASP A 266 -2.87 20.04 -27.19
N TYR A 267 -1.95 19.88 -26.24
CA TYR A 267 -1.42 21.05 -25.54
C TYR A 267 0.09 20.96 -25.51
N GLU A 268 0.71 22.00 -26.04
CA GLU A 268 2.14 22.20 -25.96
C GLU A 268 2.50 22.96 -24.67
N PHE A 269 3.75 22.82 -24.25
CA PHE A 269 4.28 23.52 -23.08
C PHE A 269 5.29 24.57 -23.52
N ALA A 270 5.13 25.78 -23.00
CA ALA A 270 6.06 26.88 -23.22
C ALA A 270 6.65 27.35 -21.89
N GLU A 271 7.86 27.92 -21.98
CA GLU A 271 8.43 28.69 -20.88
C GLU A 271 8.16 30.18 -21.13
N MET A 272 7.51 30.82 -20.15
CA MET A 272 7.24 32.25 -20.13
C MET A 272 8.11 32.91 -19.06
N LYS A 273 9.04 33.77 -19.47
CA LYS A 273 9.85 34.57 -18.57
C LYS A 273 9.32 35.99 -18.46
N LEU A 274 9.03 36.40 -17.24
CA LEU A 274 8.57 37.73 -16.87
C LEU A 274 9.63 38.40 -16.01
N TYR A 275 9.71 39.72 -16.10
CA TYR A 275 10.57 40.54 -15.27
C TYR A 275 9.75 41.64 -14.61
N ARG A 276 9.82 41.71 -13.29
CA ARG A 276 9.11 42.70 -12.48
C ARG A 276 9.94 43.95 -12.32
N THR A 277 9.36 45.11 -12.57
CA THR A 277 9.99 46.43 -12.36
C THR A 277 8.98 47.32 -11.64
N GLY A 278 9.11 47.42 -10.31
CA GLY A 278 8.09 48.05 -9.48
C GLY A 278 6.76 47.28 -9.53
N ASN A 279 5.70 47.96 -9.99
CA ASN A 279 4.37 47.36 -10.20
C ASN A 279 4.18 46.76 -11.61
N ASP A 280 5.13 46.98 -12.52
CA ASP A 280 5.04 46.47 -13.89
C ASP A 280 5.62 45.07 -14.01
N LEU A 281 4.99 44.23 -14.82
CA LEU A 281 5.53 42.95 -15.29
C LEU A 281 5.76 43.03 -16.79
N ARG A 282 7.01 42.78 -17.20
CA ARG A 282 7.42 42.77 -18.60
C ARG A 282 7.67 41.33 -19.03
N LEU A 283 6.97 40.90 -20.08
CA LEU A 283 7.30 39.66 -20.77
C LEU A 283 8.68 39.81 -21.43
N GLN A 284 9.66 39.06 -20.94
CA GLN A 284 11.00 39.00 -21.53
C GLN A 284 11.08 37.94 -22.62
N ARG A 285 10.42 36.79 -22.42
CA ARG A 285 10.47 35.66 -23.36
C ARG A 285 9.18 34.84 -23.29
N PHE A 286 8.64 34.51 -24.46
CA PHE A 286 7.57 33.52 -24.65
C PHE A 286 8.06 32.63 -25.80
N LEU A 287 8.57 31.45 -25.47
CA LEU A 287 9.14 30.53 -26.45
C LEU A 287 8.04 29.60 -26.96
N ASP A 288 7.58 29.86 -28.18
CA ASP A 288 6.76 28.94 -28.95
C ASP A 288 7.68 27.90 -29.61
N TYR A 289 7.39 26.60 -29.48
CA TYR A 289 8.28 25.54 -30.00
C TYR A 289 8.27 25.42 -31.53
N LYS A 290 7.52 26.29 -32.24
CA LYS A 290 7.43 26.27 -33.71
C LYS A 290 7.77 27.59 -34.41
N ASN A 291 8.74 28.39 -33.94
CA ASN A 291 9.62 29.26 -34.77
C ASN A 291 9.97 30.62 -34.10
N ILE A 292 10.81 30.60 -33.06
CA ILE A 292 11.70 31.74 -32.79
C ILE A 292 13.13 31.22 -32.81
N ASP A 293 13.85 31.51 -33.89
CA ASP A 293 15.30 31.35 -33.91
C ASP A 293 15.93 32.49 -33.07
N LEU A 294 16.38 32.13 -31.87
CA LEU A 294 17.05 33.03 -30.94
C LEU A 294 18.54 33.25 -31.30
N SER A 295 19.06 32.73 -32.41
CA SER A 295 20.43 32.99 -32.91
C SER A 295 20.68 34.47 -33.25
N TYR A 296 19.62 35.27 -33.30
CA TYR A 296 19.63 36.72 -33.51
C TYR A 296 19.52 37.54 -32.22
N ALA A 297 19.55 36.91 -31.04
CA ALA A 297 19.61 37.63 -29.77
C ALA A 297 20.89 38.49 -29.71
N GLY A 298 20.75 39.80 -29.85
CA GLY A 298 21.88 40.75 -29.94
C GLY A 298 22.30 41.13 -31.37
N LYS A 299 21.65 40.59 -32.41
CA LYS A 299 21.77 41.09 -33.79
C LYS A 299 20.75 42.20 -34.06
N SER A 300 21.06 43.09 -34.99
CA SER A 300 20.14 44.15 -35.37
C SER A 300 18.96 43.56 -36.14
N TRP A 301 17.80 44.21 -36.04
CA TRP A 301 16.59 43.80 -36.76
C TRP A 301 16.78 43.70 -38.29
N ASN A 302 17.66 44.51 -38.88
CA ASN A 302 17.99 44.44 -40.31
C ASN A 302 18.69 43.11 -40.69
N ASP A 303 19.45 42.51 -39.76
CA ASP A 303 20.16 41.25 -40.00
C ASP A 303 19.22 40.04 -39.99
N VAL A 304 18.09 40.14 -39.26
CA VAL A 304 17.05 39.10 -39.15
C VAL A 304 16.11 39.13 -40.37
N LYS A 305 15.80 40.33 -40.87
CA LYS A 305 14.89 40.52 -42.00
C LYS A 305 15.46 39.95 -43.30
N ASN A 306 16.74 40.17 -43.56
CA ASN A 306 17.39 39.75 -44.80
C ASN A 306 17.60 38.22 -44.91
N SER A 307 17.54 37.48 -43.81
CA SER A 307 17.74 36.01 -43.80
C SER A 307 16.49 35.19 -44.13
N PHE A 308 15.31 35.81 -44.18
CA PHE A 308 14.04 35.10 -44.43
C PHE A 308 13.36 35.44 -45.77
N ASN A 309 13.95 36.29 -46.64
CA ASN A 309 13.39 36.67 -47.95
C ASN A 309 11.87 37.00 -47.91
N ILE A 310 11.42 37.66 -46.84
CA ILE A 310 10.04 38.12 -46.70
C ILE A 310 10.00 39.56 -47.23
N ASN A 311 9.39 39.77 -48.40
CA ASN A 311 9.14 41.10 -48.98
C ASN A 311 8.29 41.97 -48.03
#